data_AF-A0A0F9G4T0-F1
#
_entry.id   AF-A0A0F9G4T0-F1
#
_cell.length_a   1.000
_cell.length_b   1.000
_cell.length_c   1.000
_cell.angle_alpha   90.00
_cell.angle_beta   90.00
_cell.angle_gamma   90.00
#
_symmetry.space_group_name_H-M   'P 1'
#
loop_
_entity.id
_entity.type
_entity.pdbx_description
1 polymer ?
#
loop_
_entity_poly.entity_id
_entity_poly.type
_entity_poly.pdbx_seq_one_letter_code
_entity_poly.pdbx_strand_id
1 'polypeptide(L)'
;MSEENHYRLKRGDIRERLRTKLKWLPQVTATDFFSSDVPEAMHRYILDIKIAGQAAARDGHINFVAEDDSETVLEHFHTAANTDVHLNPDYDIDNPLFVLPGGTNLSGVAVGNSVAATIRYWDDELT
;
A
#
# COMPACT_ATOMS: atom_id res chain seq x y z
N MET A 1 -9.29 -38.43 0.32
CA MET A 1 -8.29 -37.43 -0.11
C MET A 1 -9.03 -36.12 -0.21
N SER A 2 -8.66 -35.18 0.65
CA SER A 2 -9.39 -33.94 0.94
C SER A 2 -9.51 -33.03 -0.27
N GLU A 3 -10.74 -32.60 -0.53
CA GLU A 3 -11.05 -31.47 -1.40
C GLU A 3 -10.52 -30.18 -0.75
N GLU A 4 -9.34 -29.72 -1.19
CA GLU A 4 -8.95 -28.34 -0.98
C GLU A 4 -9.81 -27.45 -1.90
N ASN A 5 -11.02 -27.13 -1.46
CA ASN A 5 -11.77 -26.00 -1.99
C ASN A 5 -11.14 -24.70 -1.47
N HIS A 6 -9.95 -24.37 -1.98
CA HIS A 6 -9.41 -23.02 -1.87
C HIS A 6 -10.16 -22.15 -2.87
N TYR A 7 -11.15 -21.40 -2.38
CA TYR A 7 -11.82 -20.35 -3.14
C TYR A 7 -10.85 -19.22 -3.45
N ARG A 8 -9.94 -19.43 -4.41
CA ARG A 8 -9.13 -18.37 -4.97
C ARG A 8 -10.07 -17.54 -5.87
N LEU A 9 -10.34 -16.29 -5.49
CA LEU A 9 -11.10 -15.37 -6.33
C LEU A 9 -10.52 -15.37 -7.74
N LYS A 10 -11.38 -15.41 -8.77
CA LYS A 10 -10.89 -15.36 -10.14
C LYS A 10 -10.33 -13.96 -10.41
N ARG A 11 -9.30 -13.85 -11.25
CA ARG A 11 -8.69 -12.56 -11.62
C ARG A 11 -9.73 -11.52 -12.10
N GLY A 12 -10.82 -11.96 -12.73
CA GLY A 12 -11.93 -11.09 -13.13
C GLY A 12 -12.62 -10.42 -11.95
N ASP A 13 -12.94 -11.19 -10.92
CA ASP A 13 -13.63 -10.70 -9.71
C ASP A 13 -12.74 -9.73 -8.92
N ILE A 14 -11.43 -9.99 -8.87
CA ILE A 14 -10.48 -9.09 -8.19
C ILE A 14 -10.35 -7.76 -8.94
N ARG A 15 -10.38 -7.76 -10.28
CA ARG A 15 -10.34 -6.51 -11.07
C ARG A 15 -11.51 -5.59 -10.74
N GLU A 16 -12.70 -6.14 -10.51
CA GLU A 16 -13.89 -5.38 -10.13
C GLU A 16 -13.80 -4.82 -8.69
N ARG A 17 -12.96 -5.42 -7.84
CA ARG A 17 -12.73 -5.00 -6.45
C ARG A 17 -11.55 -4.06 -6.28
N LEU A 18 -10.82 -3.73 -7.36
CA LEU A 18 -9.68 -2.82 -7.29
C LEU A 18 -10.11 -1.46 -6.78
N ARG A 19 -9.40 -0.98 -5.77
CA ARG A 19 -9.60 0.32 -5.14
C ARG A 19 -8.33 1.15 -5.25
N THR A 20 -8.51 2.46 -5.11
CA THR A 20 -7.40 3.41 -5.07
C THR A 20 -7.60 4.36 -3.89
N LYS A 21 -6.54 4.60 -3.12
CA LYS A 21 -6.51 5.56 -2.03
C LYS A 21 -5.49 6.64 -2.37
N LEU A 22 -5.85 7.91 -2.19
CA LEU A 22 -4.92 9.03 -2.26
C LEU A 22 -4.64 9.51 -0.83
N LYS A 23 -3.36 9.75 -0.52
CA LYS A 23 -2.93 10.34 0.74
C LYS A 23 -1.80 11.34 0.49
N TRP A 24 -1.83 12.44 1.22
CA TRP A 24 -0.67 13.33 1.32
C TRP A 24 0.21 12.86 2.47
N LEU A 25 1.48 12.59 2.18
CA LEU A 25 2.50 12.30 3.17
C LEU A 25 3.06 13.64 3.65
N PRO A 26 2.82 14.06 4.90
CA PRO A 26 3.39 15.28 5.43
C PRO A 26 4.91 15.16 5.58
N GLN A 27 5.57 16.30 5.70
CA GLN A 27 7.01 16.32 5.92
C GLN A 27 7.34 15.72 7.30
N VAL A 28 8.30 14.79 7.34
CA VAL A 28 8.92 14.16 8.54
C VAL A 28 8.01 13.46 9.54
N THR A 29 6.69 13.43 9.31
CA THR A 29 5.72 12.75 10.18
C THR A 29 5.16 11.54 9.44
N ALA A 30 5.21 10.37 10.08
CA ALA A 30 4.55 9.17 9.57
C ALA A 30 3.05 9.40 9.52
N THR A 31 2.42 8.91 8.47
CA THR A 31 1.00 9.11 8.26
C THR A 31 0.41 7.89 7.60
N ASP A 32 -0.62 7.34 8.24
CA ASP A 32 -1.33 6.18 7.71
C ASP A 32 -1.99 6.50 6.39
N PHE A 33 -1.84 5.58 5.45
CA PHE A 33 -2.52 5.64 4.16
C PHE A 33 -4.02 5.44 4.31
N PHE A 34 -4.43 4.61 5.25
CA PHE A 34 -5.82 4.28 5.54
C PHE A 34 -6.27 4.97 6.83
N SER A 35 -7.57 5.25 6.94
CA SER A 35 -8.13 5.93 8.12
C SER A 35 -8.34 5.00 9.31
N SER A 36 -8.19 3.70 9.09
CA SER A 36 -8.34 2.63 10.05
C SER A 36 -7.54 1.44 9.54
N ASP A 37 -7.19 0.55 10.46
CA ASP A 37 -6.51 -0.69 10.15
C ASP A 37 -7.37 -1.61 9.28
N VAL A 38 -6.71 -2.60 8.69
CA VAL A 38 -7.40 -3.65 7.95
C VAL A 38 -8.28 -4.43 8.94
N PRO A 39 -9.57 -4.67 8.62
CA PRO A 39 -10.42 -5.48 9.50
C PRO A 39 -9.83 -6.87 9.76
N GLU A 40 -9.98 -7.39 10.98
CA GLU A 40 -9.43 -8.68 11.42
C GLU A 40 -9.72 -9.86 10.47
N ALA A 41 -10.94 -9.89 9.92
CA ALA A 41 -11.40 -10.96 9.04
C ALA A 41 -11.01 -10.73 7.57
N MET A 42 -10.02 -9.87 7.29
CA MET A 42 -9.63 -9.49 5.93
C MET A 42 -8.11 -9.40 5.77
N HIS A 43 -7.66 -9.62 4.54
CA HIS A 43 -6.34 -9.22 4.09
C HIS A 43 -6.45 -8.08 3.08
N ARG A 44 -5.55 -7.11 3.16
CA ARG A 44 -5.41 -6.07 2.13
C ARG A 44 -4.16 -6.29 1.30
N TYR A 45 -4.35 -6.42 0.01
CA TYR A 45 -3.31 -6.66 -0.97
C TYR A 45 -2.95 -5.33 -1.64
N ILE A 46 -1.78 -4.79 -1.32
CA ILE A 46 -1.24 -3.58 -1.93
C ILE A 46 -0.57 -3.97 -3.23
N LEU A 47 -1.04 -3.43 -4.35
CA LEU A 47 -0.54 -3.78 -5.67
C LEU A 47 0.54 -2.81 -6.13
N ASP A 48 0.31 -1.51 -5.98
CA ASP A 48 1.26 -0.46 -6.36
C ASP A 48 1.09 0.74 -5.43
N ILE A 49 2.20 1.46 -5.24
CA ILE A 49 2.23 2.75 -4.58
C ILE A 49 2.93 3.70 -5.55
N LYS A 50 2.17 4.66 -6.06
CA LYS A 50 2.68 5.73 -6.89
C LYS A 50 2.93 6.97 -6.02
N ILE A 51 4.17 7.44 -5.96
CA ILE A 51 4.50 8.72 -5.33
C ILE A 51 4.65 9.78 -6.41
N ALA A 52 3.88 10.87 -6.28
CA ALA A 52 3.88 11.95 -7.25
C ALA A 52 5.18 12.77 -7.19
N GLY A 53 5.78 12.98 -8.35
CA GLY A 53 6.89 13.90 -8.52
C GLY A 53 6.47 15.33 -8.19
N GLN A 54 7.37 16.10 -7.61
CA GLN A 54 7.17 17.50 -7.27
C GLN A 54 8.26 18.35 -7.93
N ALA A 55 8.19 19.68 -7.81
CA ALA A 55 9.18 20.59 -8.42
C ALA A 55 10.64 20.33 -8.02
N ALA A 56 10.86 19.64 -6.89
CA ALA A 56 12.17 19.19 -6.44
C ALA A 56 12.10 17.71 -6.04
N ALA A 57 13.26 17.05 -6.07
CA ALA A 57 13.38 15.66 -5.70
C ALA A 57 13.00 15.41 -4.23
N ARG A 58 12.48 14.22 -3.94
CA ARG A 58 12.04 13.84 -2.59
C ARG A 58 12.48 12.43 -2.27
N ASP A 59 12.82 12.25 -1.01
CA ASP A 59 13.14 10.96 -0.43
C ASP A 59 12.09 10.64 0.64
N GLY A 60 11.92 9.37 0.93
CA GLY A 60 11.04 8.93 1.99
C GLY A 60 11.03 7.42 2.14
N HIS A 61 10.07 6.94 2.90
CA HIS A 61 9.89 5.52 3.11
C HIS A 61 8.42 5.18 3.41
N ILE A 62 8.12 3.90 3.23
CA ILE A 62 6.85 3.26 3.51
C ILE A 62 7.07 2.32 4.70
N ASN A 63 6.17 2.38 5.69
CA ASN A 63 6.23 1.55 6.87
C ASN A 63 5.03 0.60 6.92
N PHE A 64 5.27 -0.60 7.41
CA PHE A 64 4.25 -1.45 8.00
C PHE A 64 3.93 -0.95 9.42
N VAL A 65 2.66 -0.89 9.77
CA VAL A 65 2.19 -0.56 11.13
C VAL A 65 1.50 -1.79 11.70
N ALA A 66 2.04 -2.33 12.78
CA ALA A 66 1.43 -3.45 13.50
C ALA A 66 0.28 -2.98 14.42
N GLU A 67 -0.49 -3.92 14.97
CA GLU A 67 -1.60 -3.66 15.90
C GLU A 67 -1.19 -2.87 17.16
N ASP A 68 0.08 -2.94 17.56
CA ASP A 68 0.64 -2.24 18.72
C ASP A 68 1.23 -0.86 18.35
N ASP A 69 0.90 -0.34 17.18
CA ASP A 69 1.43 0.90 16.58
C ASP A 69 2.95 0.88 16.32
N SER A 70 3.61 -0.27 16.42
CA SER A 70 5.02 -0.38 16.05
C SER A 70 5.19 -0.28 14.54
N GLU A 71 6.13 0.56 14.12
CA GLU A 71 6.43 0.78 12.69
C GLU A 71 7.70 0.04 12.25
N THR A 72 7.63 -0.63 11.10
CA THR A 72 8.79 -1.23 10.43
C THR A 72 8.90 -0.71 9.00
N VAL A 73 10.06 -0.17 8.63
CA VAL A 73 10.31 0.27 7.26
C VAL A 73 10.27 -0.92 6.30
N LEU A 74 9.40 -0.84 5.30
CA LEU A 74 9.29 -1.84 4.24
C LEU A 74 10.08 -1.44 3.00
N GLU A 75 10.01 -0.18 2.61
CA GLU A 75 10.56 0.28 1.33
C GLU A 75 10.97 1.75 1.39
N HIS A 76 12.04 2.10 0.68
CA HIS A 76 12.47 3.48 0.48
C HIS A 76 12.06 3.97 -0.89
N PHE A 77 11.81 5.27 -1.02
CA PHE A 77 11.54 5.86 -2.32
C PHE A 77 12.34 7.13 -2.57
N HIS A 78 12.62 7.36 -3.85
CA HIS A 78 13.18 8.61 -4.36
C HIS A 78 12.35 9.04 -5.57
N THR A 79 11.80 10.26 -5.55
CA THR A 79 11.22 10.89 -6.72
C THR A 79 12.19 11.93 -7.26
N ALA A 80 12.49 11.85 -8.57
CA ALA A 80 13.15 12.95 -9.26
C ALA A 80 12.18 14.12 -9.45
N ALA A 81 12.71 15.32 -9.70
CA ALA A 81 11.87 16.49 -9.96
C ALA A 81 10.91 16.24 -11.14
N ASN A 82 9.62 16.55 -10.94
CA ASN A 82 8.51 16.39 -11.88
C ASN A 82 8.35 14.97 -12.45
N THR A 83 8.90 13.95 -11.76
CA THR A 83 8.82 12.56 -12.20
C THR A 83 8.21 11.72 -11.09
N ASP A 84 7.11 11.05 -11.42
CA ASP A 84 6.48 10.11 -10.51
C ASP A 84 7.34 8.84 -10.37
N VAL A 85 7.30 8.22 -9.19
CA VAL A 85 7.87 6.88 -9.00
C VAL A 85 6.75 5.90 -8.67
N HIS A 86 6.83 4.72 -9.24
CA HIS A 86 5.99 3.58 -8.91
C HIS A 86 6.85 2.57 -8.18
N LEU A 87 6.41 2.13 -6.99
CA LEU A 87 7.12 1.10 -6.25
C LEU A 87 6.87 -0.30 -6.85
N ASN A 88 5.77 -0.46 -7.60
CA ASN A 88 5.52 -1.67 -8.38
C ASN A 88 4.88 -1.31 -9.75
N PRO A 89 5.67 -0.82 -10.72
CA PRO A 89 5.14 -0.31 -11.99
C PRO A 89 4.41 -1.37 -12.82
N ASP A 90 4.83 -2.62 -12.73
CA ASP A 90 4.29 -3.77 -13.48
C ASP A 90 3.42 -4.67 -12.59
N TYR A 91 2.68 -4.06 -11.64
CA TYR A 91 1.94 -4.82 -10.63
C TYR A 91 1.06 -5.93 -11.23
N ASP A 92 1.08 -7.09 -10.59
CA ASP A 92 0.16 -8.19 -10.85
C ASP A 92 -0.72 -8.41 -9.63
N ILE A 93 -2.01 -8.64 -9.86
CA ILE A 93 -2.99 -9.02 -8.83
C ILE A 93 -2.53 -10.28 -8.08
N ASP A 94 -1.90 -11.22 -8.78
CA ASP A 94 -1.39 -12.47 -8.18
C ASP A 94 -0.03 -12.29 -7.47
N ASN A 95 0.63 -11.14 -7.65
CA ASN A 95 1.91 -10.83 -7.04
C ASN A 95 1.88 -9.40 -6.45
N PRO A 96 1.17 -9.20 -5.33
CA PRO A 96 1.06 -7.91 -4.66
C PRO A 96 2.44 -7.41 -4.20
N LEU A 97 2.61 -6.09 -4.12
CA LEU A 97 3.78 -5.47 -3.52
C LEU A 97 3.86 -5.80 -2.03
N PHE A 98 2.76 -5.63 -1.30
CA PHE A 98 2.64 -5.99 0.12
C PHE A 98 1.29 -6.64 0.41
N VAL A 99 1.25 -7.49 1.43
CA VAL A 99 0.01 -8.03 1.99
C VAL A 99 -0.08 -7.61 3.44
N LEU A 100 -1.17 -6.92 3.79
CA LEU A 100 -1.45 -6.44 5.13
C LEU A 100 -2.45 -7.39 5.79
N PRO A 101 -2.06 -8.08 6.88
CA PRO A 101 -2.98 -8.85 7.71
C PRO A 101 -4.07 -7.98 8.35
N GLY A 102 -5.13 -8.61 8.85
CA GLY A 102 -6.08 -7.95 9.75
C GLY A 102 -5.36 -7.34 10.97
N GLY A 103 -5.87 -6.22 11.47
CA GLY A 103 -5.28 -5.47 12.58
C GLY A 103 -4.13 -4.55 12.19
N THR A 104 -3.67 -4.57 10.94
CA THR A 104 -2.45 -3.85 10.51
C THR A 104 -2.74 -2.69 9.56
N ASN A 105 -1.74 -1.83 9.36
CA ASN A 105 -1.83 -0.68 8.48
C ASN A 105 -0.53 -0.46 7.69
N LEU A 106 -0.57 0.56 6.83
CA LEU A 106 0.58 1.05 6.08
C LEU A 106 0.67 2.55 6.31
N SER A 107 1.86 3.04 6.68
CA SER A 107 2.13 4.47 6.81
C SER A 107 3.26 4.89 5.87
N GLY A 108 3.40 6.20 5.65
CA GLY A 108 4.49 6.74 4.85
C GLY A 108 5.03 8.04 5.43
N VAL A 109 6.30 8.30 5.14
CA VAL A 109 7.02 9.53 5.51
C VAL A 109 7.67 10.10 4.27
N ALA A 110 7.58 11.42 4.10
CA ALA A 110 8.32 12.15 3.08
C ALA A 110 9.28 13.16 3.72
N VAL A 111 10.46 13.31 3.13
CA VAL A 111 11.49 14.25 3.59
C VAL A 111 11.56 15.46 2.66
N GLY A 112 11.76 16.64 3.26
CA GLY A 112 11.93 17.91 2.55
C GLY A 112 10.63 18.65 2.25
N ASN A 113 9.56 17.98 1.84
CA ASN A 113 8.20 18.54 1.73
C ASN A 113 7.16 17.42 1.59
N SER A 114 5.89 17.77 1.68
CA SER A 114 4.79 16.86 1.42
C SER A 114 4.75 16.35 -0.02
N VAL A 115 4.37 15.08 -0.18
CA VAL A 115 4.14 14.44 -1.49
C VAL A 115 2.81 13.71 -1.49
N ALA A 116 2.19 13.62 -2.65
CA ALA A 116 0.99 12.81 -2.83
C ALA A 116 1.38 11.37 -3.15
N ALA A 117 0.76 10.42 -2.46
CA ALA A 117 0.91 8.99 -2.68
C ALA A 117 -0.45 8.39 -3.07
N THR A 118 -0.47 7.60 -4.13
CA THR A 118 -1.65 6.89 -4.61
C THR A 118 -1.41 5.40 -4.47
N ILE A 119 -2.23 4.74 -3.66
CA ILE A 119 -2.13 3.31 -3.34
C ILE A 119 -3.22 2.57 -4.12
N ARG A 120 -2.83 1.60 -4.92
CA ARG A 120 -3.74 0.66 -5.59
C ARG A 120 -3.78 -0.63 -4.80
N TYR A 121 -4.98 -1.07 -4.43
CA TYR A 121 -5.14 -2.22 -3.55
C TYR A 121 -6.48 -2.93 -3.78
N TRP A 122 -6.61 -4.12 -3.19
CA TRP A 122 -7.90 -4.81 -3.03
C TRP A 122 -7.93 -5.55 -1.70
N ASP A 123 -9.13 -5.83 -1.21
CA ASP A 123 -9.35 -6.51 0.07
C ASP A 123 -9.98 -7.88 -0.19
N ASP A 124 -9.50 -8.91 0.51
CA ASP A 124 -10.06 -10.27 0.50
C ASP A 124 -10.58 -10.64 1.88
N GLU A 125 -11.72 -11.32 1.92
CA GLU A 125 -12.30 -11.82 3.17
C GLU A 125 -11.68 -13.18 3.50
N LEU A 126 -11.24 -13.33 4.74
CA LEU A 126 -10.80 -14.61 5.30
C LEU A 126 -12.04 -15.45 5.61
N THR A 127 -12.44 -16.30 4.67
CA THR A 127 -13.53 -17.28 4.86
C THR A 127 -13.10 -18.46 5.71
#